data_AF-A0A2D4JBJ6-F1
#
_entry.id   AF-A0A2D4JBJ6-F1
#
_cell.length_a   1.000
_cell.length_b   1.000
_cell.length_c   1.000
_cell.angle_alpha   90.00
_cell.angle_beta   90.00
_cell.angle_gamma   90.00
#
_symmetry.space_group_name_H-M   'P 1'
#
loop_
_entity.id
_entity.type
_entity.pdbx_description
1 polymer ?
#
loop_
_entity_poly.entity_id
_entity_poly.type
_entity_poly.pdbx_seq_one_letter_code
_entity_poly.pdbx_strand_id
1 'polypeptide(L)'
;GLLHLGNIQLCESEDEAQLCELEDLAKGFAETASRLLRVPGEKLLDTLRIRTITAGRQRQVFRKPCLKAECETRRDCLAKVIYARIFDWLVSVINESICASNSVWNNFIGLLDVYGFESFVENHLEQLCINYANEKLQQHFVGHFLKAQQEEYAEEGLEWSFVNYQDNQTCLDAIEGNPVSIFSLLNEVSSKLQFLPFQIKSIQS
;
A
#
# COMPACT_ATOMS: atom_id res chain seq x y z
N GLY A 1 -17.04 -12.85 -2.15
CA GLY A 1 -15.71 -13.13 -2.74
C GLY A 1 -14.64 -12.87 -1.72
N LEU A 2 -14.35 -11.60 -1.43
CA LEU A 2 -13.29 -11.16 -0.51
C LEU A 2 -13.39 -11.73 0.91
N LEU A 3 -14.57 -11.68 1.54
CA LEU A 3 -14.73 -12.22 2.91
C LEU A 3 -14.39 -13.71 3.00
N HIS A 4 -14.87 -14.50 2.03
CA HIS A 4 -14.52 -15.93 1.96
C HIS A 4 -13.06 -16.16 1.61
N LEU A 5 -12.44 -15.30 0.79
CA LEU A 5 -11.00 -15.36 0.52
C LEU A 5 -10.19 -15.19 1.81
N GLY A 6 -10.59 -14.28 2.71
CA GLY A 6 -9.92 -14.06 4.00
C GLY A 6 -9.99 -15.26 4.96
N ASN A 7 -11.03 -16.10 4.83
CA ASN A 7 -11.20 -17.29 5.68
C ASN A 7 -10.46 -18.54 5.16
N ILE A 8 -9.74 -18.45 4.04
CA ILE A 8 -8.96 -19.58 3.53
C ILE A 8 -7.72 -19.77 4.43
N GLN A 9 -7.68 -20.86 5.18
CA GLN A 9 -6.56 -21.26 6.03
C GLN A 9 -5.81 -22.45 5.42
N LEU A 10 -4.48 -22.46 5.59
CA LEU A 10 -3.59 -23.50 5.08
C LEU A 10 -2.87 -24.22 6.23
N CYS A 11 -2.67 -25.52 6.06
CA CYS A 11 -1.88 -26.34 6.97
C CYS A 11 -0.38 -26.03 6.83
N GLU A 12 0.37 -26.21 7.91
CA GLU A 12 1.83 -26.23 7.84
C GLU A 12 2.30 -27.48 7.08
N SER A 13 3.33 -27.32 6.26
CA SER A 13 4.01 -28.42 5.57
C SER A 13 5.41 -28.53 6.14
N GLU A 14 5.83 -29.74 6.51
CA GLU A 14 7.20 -30.03 6.95
C GLU A 14 8.19 -30.06 5.78
N ASP A 15 7.69 -30.24 4.55
CA ASP A 15 8.48 -30.30 3.32
C ASP A 15 8.23 -29.05 2.45
N GLU A 16 9.29 -28.26 2.21
CA GLU A 16 9.24 -27.08 1.36
C GLU A 16 8.98 -27.40 -0.13
N ALA A 17 9.14 -28.68 -0.53
CA ALA A 17 8.86 -29.14 -1.88
C ALA A 17 7.38 -29.53 -2.09
N GLN A 18 6.57 -29.55 -1.03
CA GLN A 18 5.15 -29.90 -1.08
C GLN A 18 4.26 -28.67 -1.02
N LEU A 19 3.07 -28.78 -1.61
CA LEU A 19 2.07 -27.72 -1.55
C LEU A 19 1.41 -27.73 -0.16
N CYS A 20 1.28 -26.55 0.44
CA CYS A 20 0.43 -26.41 1.63
C CYS A 20 -1.01 -26.82 1.29
N GLU A 21 -1.53 -27.77 2.06
CA GLU A 21 -2.93 -28.19 1.95
C GLU A 21 -3.85 -27.18 2.64
N LEU A 22 -5.12 -27.20 2.23
CA LEU A 22 -6.15 -26.43 2.91
C LEU A 22 -6.59 -27.19 4.16
N GLU A 23 -6.87 -26.44 5.23
CA GLU A 23 -7.63 -26.98 6.35
C GLU A 23 -9.02 -27.44 5.87
N ASP A 24 -9.58 -28.50 6.47
CA ASP A 24 -10.85 -29.08 6.01
C ASP A 24 -12.00 -28.07 6.02
N LEU A 25 -12.05 -27.23 7.06
CA LEU A 25 -13.03 -26.15 7.18
C LEU A 25 -12.85 -25.04 6.13
N ALA A 26 -11.63 -24.89 5.59
CA ALA A 26 -11.30 -23.85 4.62
C ALA A 26 -11.68 -24.20 3.16
N LYS A 27 -11.93 -25.48 2.86
CA LYS A 27 -12.28 -25.95 1.49
C LYS A 27 -13.54 -25.26 0.96
N GLY A 28 -14.59 -25.17 1.77
CA GLY A 28 -15.84 -24.51 1.39
C GLY A 28 -15.68 -23.00 1.17
N PHE A 29 -14.76 -22.34 1.90
CA PHE A 29 -14.43 -20.94 1.70
C PHE A 29 -13.70 -20.72 0.37
N ALA A 30 -12.75 -21.58 0.01
CA ALA A 30 -12.04 -21.52 -1.26
C ALA A 30 -12.99 -21.69 -2.46
N GLU A 31 -13.89 -22.67 -2.40
CA GLU A 31 -14.91 -22.89 -3.44
C GLU A 31 -15.84 -21.69 -3.58
N THR A 32 -16.32 -21.15 -2.45
CA THR A 32 -17.22 -19.99 -2.46
C THR A 32 -16.50 -18.74 -2.97
N ALA A 33 -15.25 -18.51 -2.57
CA ALA A 33 -14.43 -17.41 -3.06
C ALA A 33 -14.23 -17.51 -4.57
N SER A 34 -13.83 -18.67 -5.08
CA SER A 34 -13.67 -18.98 -6.51
C SER A 34 -14.94 -18.69 -7.31
N ARG A 35 -16.10 -19.20 -6.85
CA ARG A 35 -17.40 -18.98 -7.50
C ARG A 35 -17.78 -17.50 -7.55
N LEU A 36 -17.63 -16.78 -6.43
CA LEU A 36 -18.03 -15.37 -6.35
C LEU A 36 -17.06 -14.43 -7.09
N LEU A 37 -15.77 -14.74 -7.12
CA LEU A 37 -14.77 -14.02 -7.90
C LEU A 37 -14.75 -14.45 -9.37
N ARG A 38 -15.54 -15.47 -9.74
CA ARG A 38 -15.65 -16.03 -11.09
C ARG A 38 -14.30 -16.47 -11.67
N VAL A 39 -13.48 -17.11 -10.85
CA VAL A 39 -12.19 -17.69 -11.24
C VAL A 39 -12.18 -19.19 -10.96
N PRO A 40 -11.51 -20.02 -11.77
CA PRO A 40 -11.38 -21.44 -11.47
C PRO A 40 -10.69 -21.69 -10.12
N GLY A 41 -11.24 -22.60 -9.30
CA GLY A 41 -10.75 -22.89 -7.95
C GLY A 41 -9.28 -23.31 -7.93
N GLU A 42 -8.88 -24.19 -8.84
CA GLU A 42 -7.48 -24.61 -8.96
C GLU A 42 -6.54 -23.43 -9.26
N LYS A 43 -6.94 -22.52 -10.15
CA LYS A 43 -6.13 -21.33 -10.47
C LYS A 43 -5.99 -20.41 -9.26
N LEU A 44 -7.07 -20.24 -8.48
CA LEU A 44 -7.03 -19.46 -7.25
C LEU A 44 -6.03 -20.09 -6.26
N LEU A 45 -6.14 -21.40 -6.01
CA LEU A 45 -5.27 -22.11 -5.08
C LEU A 45 -3.80 -22.15 -5.54
N ASP A 46 -3.55 -22.32 -6.83
CA ASP A 46 -2.20 -22.22 -7.39
C ASP A 46 -1.61 -20.82 -7.23
N THR A 47 -2.43 -19.79 -7.41
CA THR A 47 -2.02 -18.39 -7.20
C THR A 47 -1.69 -18.10 -5.75
N LEU A 48 -2.26 -18.82 -4.79
CA LEU A 48 -1.91 -18.69 -3.38
C LEU A 48 -0.68 -19.51 -3.01
N ARG A 49 -0.58 -20.75 -3.52
CA ARG A 49 0.39 -21.74 -3.05
C ARG A 49 1.67 -21.85 -3.87
N ILE A 50 1.72 -21.29 -5.08
CA ILE A 50 2.84 -21.51 -6.00
C ILE A 50 3.47 -20.19 -6.42
N ARG A 51 4.76 -20.02 -6.13
CA ARG A 51 5.57 -18.92 -6.64
C ARG A 51 6.19 -19.30 -7.98
N THR A 52 5.89 -18.52 -9.00
CA THR A 52 6.51 -18.65 -10.32
C THR A 52 7.75 -17.78 -10.37
N ILE A 53 8.91 -18.38 -10.61
CA ILE A 53 10.21 -17.71 -10.68
C ILE A 53 10.73 -17.83 -12.10
N THR A 54 10.93 -16.70 -12.77
CA THR A 54 11.56 -16.66 -14.09
C THR A 54 13.04 -16.31 -13.92
N ALA A 55 13.94 -17.23 -14.26
CA ALA A 55 15.37 -17.06 -14.06
C ALA A 55 16.21 -17.44 -15.29
N GLY A 56 17.41 -16.84 -15.36
CA GLY A 56 18.39 -17.08 -16.42
C GLY A 56 18.11 -16.36 -17.75
N ARG A 57 19.12 -16.32 -18.63
CA ARG A 57 19.06 -15.66 -19.95
C ARG A 57 18.00 -16.28 -20.88
N GLN A 58 17.62 -17.54 -20.64
CA GLN A 58 16.63 -18.27 -21.42
C GLN A 58 15.19 -18.18 -20.85
N ARG A 59 14.94 -17.35 -19.82
CA ARG A 59 13.62 -17.19 -19.18
C ARG A 59 12.99 -18.52 -18.76
N GLN A 60 13.77 -19.39 -18.12
CA GLN A 60 13.23 -20.64 -17.60
C GLN A 60 12.27 -20.33 -16.44
N VAL A 61 11.10 -20.98 -16.46
CA VAL A 61 10.03 -20.77 -15.49
C VAL A 61 10.03 -21.92 -14.48
N PHE A 62 10.35 -21.59 -13.23
CA PHE A 62 10.33 -22.53 -12.12
C PHE A 62 9.07 -22.29 -11.27
N ARG A 63 8.42 -23.38 -10.86
CA ARG A 63 7.27 -23.34 -9.94
C ARG A 63 7.72 -23.87 -8.59
N LYS A 64 7.77 -23.00 -7.58
CA LYS A 64 8.14 -23.36 -6.21
C LYS A 64 6.89 -23.29 -5.32
N PRO A 65 6.55 -24.34 -4.57
CA PRO A 65 5.57 -24.25 -3.50
C PRO A 65 5.95 -23.17 -2.47
N CYS A 66 4.94 -22.50 -1.93
CA CYS A 66 5.06 -21.50 -0.90
C CYS A 66 4.81 -22.13 0.48
N LEU A 67 5.52 -21.61 1.48
CA LEU A 67 5.25 -21.92 2.89
C LEU A 67 3.90 -21.31 3.32
N LYS A 68 3.34 -21.79 4.44
CA LYS A 68 2.07 -21.30 4.99
C LYS A 68 2.03 -19.77 5.13
N ALA A 69 3.03 -19.19 5.79
CA ALA A 69 3.10 -17.74 6.00
C ALA A 69 3.16 -16.94 4.68
N GLU A 70 3.85 -17.46 3.66
CA GLU A 70 3.86 -16.85 2.32
C GLU A 70 2.48 -16.95 1.66
N CYS A 71 1.80 -18.09 1.78
CA CYS A 71 0.45 -18.29 1.24
C CYS A 71 -0.57 -17.32 1.89
N GLU A 72 -0.51 -17.14 3.21
CA GLU A 72 -1.35 -16.21 3.97
C GLU A 72 -1.08 -14.76 3.55
N THR A 73 0.19 -14.36 3.46
CA THR A 73 0.58 -13.04 2.95
C THR A 73 0.04 -12.81 1.54
N ARG A 74 0.14 -13.81 0.65
CA ARG A 74 -0.37 -13.71 -0.72
C ARG A 74 -1.89 -13.62 -0.78
N ARG A 75 -2.61 -14.37 0.08
CA ARG A 75 -4.07 -14.30 0.22
C ARG A 75 -4.50 -12.90 0.62
N ASP A 76 -3.85 -12.32 1.62
CA ASP A 76 -4.19 -11.00 2.14
C ASP A 76 -3.85 -9.91 1.13
N CYS A 77 -2.69 -10.02 0.45
CA CYS A 77 -2.33 -9.15 -0.66
C CYS A 77 -3.34 -9.23 -1.81
N LEU A 78 -3.79 -10.43 -2.20
CA LEU A 78 -4.79 -10.61 -3.24
C LEU A 78 -6.12 -9.94 -2.84
N ALA A 79 -6.55 -10.11 -1.59
CA ALA A 79 -7.75 -9.46 -1.07
C ALA A 79 -7.63 -7.92 -1.11
N LYS A 80 -6.49 -7.37 -0.65
CA LYS A 80 -6.19 -5.93 -0.70
C LYS A 80 -6.22 -5.39 -2.12
N VAL A 81 -5.60 -6.08 -3.08
CA VAL A 81 -5.56 -5.67 -4.50
C VAL A 81 -6.96 -5.70 -5.10
N ILE A 82 -7.73 -6.76 -4.90
CA ILE A 82 -9.10 -6.84 -5.43
C ILE A 82 -9.97 -5.72 -4.85
N TYR A 83 -9.88 -5.47 -3.54
CA TYR A 83 -10.62 -4.39 -2.90
C TYR A 83 -10.24 -3.02 -3.48
N ALA A 84 -8.94 -2.72 -3.59
CA ALA A 84 -8.46 -1.48 -4.18
C ALA A 84 -8.98 -1.28 -5.62
N ARG A 85 -8.97 -2.34 -6.45
CA ARG A 85 -9.51 -2.28 -7.82
C ARG A 85 -11.01 -2.05 -7.87
N ILE A 86 -11.77 -2.62 -6.94
CA ILE A 86 -13.22 -2.37 -6.84
C ILE A 86 -13.48 -0.92 -6.44
N PHE A 87 -12.68 -0.38 -5.51
CA PHE A 87 -12.77 1.02 -5.12
C PHE A 87 -12.43 1.98 -6.28
N ASP A 88 -11.33 1.74 -7.00
CA ASP A 88 -10.96 2.50 -8.21
C ASP A 88 -12.08 2.48 -9.27
N TRP A 89 -12.69 1.31 -9.47
CA TRP A 89 -13.82 1.14 -10.39
C TRP A 89 -15.05 1.92 -9.92
N LEU A 90 -15.37 1.87 -8.63
CA LEU A 90 -16.48 2.63 -8.06
C LEU A 90 -16.29 4.13 -8.26
N VAL A 91 -15.09 4.65 -7.99
CA VAL A 91 -14.74 6.06 -8.24
C VAL A 91 -14.92 6.41 -9.72
N SER A 92 -14.44 5.54 -10.62
CA SER A 92 -14.62 5.73 -12.07
C SER A 92 -16.10 5.81 -12.48
N VAL A 93 -16.94 4.90 -11.96
CA VAL A 93 -18.39 4.88 -12.26
C VAL A 93 -19.09 6.13 -11.76
N ILE A 94 -18.74 6.61 -10.56
CA ILE A 94 -19.27 7.85 -10.01
C ILE A 94 -18.85 9.02 -10.90
N ASN A 95 -17.57 9.11 -11.25
CA ASN A 95 -17.03 10.16 -12.11
C ASN A 95 -17.70 10.19 -13.49
N GLU A 96 -17.89 9.04 -14.13
CA GLU A 96 -18.61 8.93 -15.40
C GLU A 96 -20.07 9.42 -15.31
N SER A 97 -20.69 9.30 -14.14
CA SER A 97 -22.08 9.71 -13.91
C SER A 97 -22.23 11.21 -13.63
N ILE A 98 -21.20 11.87 -13.11
CA ILE A 98 -21.25 13.28 -12.69
C ILE A 98 -20.46 14.22 -13.60
N CYS A 99 -19.52 13.71 -14.39
CA CYS A 99 -18.70 14.54 -15.27
C CYS A 99 -19.57 15.25 -16.32
N ALA A 100 -19.43 16.57 -16.41
CA ALA A 100 -20.00 17.35 -17.50
C ALA A 100 -19.36 16.96 -18.85
N SER A 101 -20.06 17.22 -19.95
CA SER A 101 -19.52 17.01 -21.30
C SER A 101 -18.18 17.74 -21.50
N ASN A 102 -17.34 17.23 -22.41
CA ASN A 102 -15.95 17.61 -22.71
C ASN A 102 -15.71 19.10 -23.10
N SER A 103 -16.24 20.06 -22.36
CA SER A 103 -15.79 21.45 -22.38
C SER A 103 -14.46 21.51 -21.65
N VAL A 104 -13.43 22.02 -22.33
CA VAL A 104 -12.10 22.26 -21.76
C VAL A 104 -12.26 23.15 -20.53
N TRP A 105 -12.13 22.57 -19.33
CA TRP A 105 -12.18 23.34 -18.09
C TRP A 105 -10.89 24.13 -17.98
N ASN A 106 -10.97 25.45 -18.13
CA ASN A 106 -9.82 26.33 -17.92
C ASN A 106 -9.54 26.56 -16.43
N ASN A 107 -10.54 26.37 -15.55
CA ASN A 107 -10.45 26.53 -14.10
C ASN A 107 -11.33 25.49 -13.41
N PHE A 108 -10.97 25.05 -12.20
CA PHE A 108 -11.80 24.20 -11.35
C PHE A 108 -11.69 24.63 -9.88
N ILE A 109 -12.74 24.36 -9.10
CA ILE A 109 -12.74 24.51 -7.64
C ILE A 109 -12.82 23.11 -7.05
N GLY A 110 -11.78 22.72 -6.31
CA GLY A 110 -11.71 21.42 -5.63
C GLY A 110 -12.02 21.57 -4.14
N LEU A 111 -12.73 20.58 -3.59
CA LEU A 111 -12.90 20.42 -2.15
C LEU A 111 -12.02 19.24 -1.71
N LEU A 112 -11.15 19.47 -0.75
CA LEU A 112 -10.29 18.45 -0.16
C LEU A 112 -10.82 18.12 1.25
N ASP A 113 -11.34 16.91 1.41
CA ASP A 113 -11.73 16.35 2.70
C ASP A 113 -10.76 15.22 3.05
N VAL A 114 -10.02 15.39 4.14
CA VAL A 114 -8.94 14.48 4.58
C VAL A 114 -9.02 14.27 6.08
N TYR A 115 -8.62 13.08 6.52
CA TYR A 115 -8.51 12.76 7.94
C TYR A 115 -7.49 13.68 8.63
N GLY A 116 -7.88 14.22 9.79
CA GLY A 116 -6.97 15.01 10.63
C GLY A 116 -5.91 14.14 11.33
N PHE A 117 -5.08 14.80 12.14
CA PHE A 117 -4.03 14.13 12.91
C PHE A 117 -4.60 13.10 13.89
N GLU A 118 -4.00 11.91 13.96
CA GLU A 118 -4.41 10.82 14.84
C GLU A 118 -3.36 10.53 15.92
N SER A 119 -3.80 10.27 17.15
CA SER A 119 -2.92 9.85 18.24
C SER A 119 -3.67 8.91 19.18
N PHE A 120 -3.33 7.64 19.13
CA PHE A 120 -3.87 6.60 20.00
C PHE A 120 -2.81 6.08 20.98
N VAL A 121 -3.23 5.23 21.93
CA VAL A 121 -2.32 4.53 22.85
C VAL A 121 -1.35 3.63 22.08
N GLU A 122 -1.85 2.93 21.07
CA GLU A 122 -1.06 2.12 20.14
C GLU A 122 -1.32 2.63 18.71
N ASN A 123 -0.25 3.11 18.06
CA ASN A 123 -0.31 3.61 16.69
C ASN A 123 0.36 2.60 15.75
N HIS A 124 -0.32 2.24 14.67
CA HIS A 124 0.20 1.34 13.66
C HIS A 124 0.78 2.12 12.47
N LEU A 125 1.25 1.41 11.44
CA LEU A 125 1.79 2.02 10.23
C LEU A 125 0.76 2.95 9.55
N GLU A 126 -0.52 2.63 9.66
CA GLU A 126 -1.63 3.42 9.14
C GLU A 126 -1.65 4.83 9.75
N GLN A 127 -1.53 4.95 11.08
CA GLN A 127 -1.46 6.25 11.76
C GLN A 127 -0.22 7.03 11.35
N LEU A 128 0.94 6.36 11.19
CA LEU A 128 2.14 7.02 10.68
C LEU A 128 1.91 7.61 9.29
N CYS A 129 1.28 6.86 8.38
CA CYS A 129 0.94 7.33 7.03
C CYS A 129 -0.05 8.51 7.07
N ILE A 130 -1.07 8.45 7.93
CA ILE A 130 -2.06 9.53 8.10
C ILE A 130 -1.38 10.81 8.63
N ASN A 131 -0.56 10.70 9.67
CA ASN A 131 0.12 11.83 10.27
C ASN A 131 1.19 12.42 9.35
N TYR A 132 1.90 11.59 8.61
CA TYR A 132 2.82 12.05 7.56
C TYR A 132 2.10 12.84 6.46
N ALA A 133 0.93 12.38 6.00
CA ALA A 133 0.13 13.13 5.03
C ALA A 133 -0.32 14.49 5.60
N ASN A 134 -0.73 14.53 6.87
CA ASN A 134 -1.06 15.77 7.56
C ASN A 134 0.15 16.72 7.66
N GLU A 135 1.34 16.20 7.99
CA GLU A 135 2.56 17.00 8.05
C GLU A 135 2.92 17.60 6.69
N LYS A 136 2.72 16.84 5.60
CA LYS A 136 2.89 17.33 4.23
C LYS A 136 1.89 18.42 3.87
N LEU A 137 0.62 18.25 4.25
CA LEU A 137 -0.41 19.28 4.05
C LEU A 137 -0.10 20.55 4.85
N GLN A 138 0.35 20.40 6.09
CA GLN A 138 0.78 21.52 6.94
C GLN A 138 1.96 22.26 6.30
N GLN A 139 2.97 21.55 5.80
CA GLN A 139 4.10 22.14 5.08
C GLN A 139 3.64 22.95 3.86
N HIS A 140 2.76 22.35 3.05
CA HIS A 140 2.24 23.00 1.86
C HIS A 140 1.44 24.26 2.21
N PHE A 141 0.58 24.19 3.21
CA PHE A 141 -0.24 25.31 3.68
C PHE A 141 0.64 26.45 4.19
N VAL A 142 1.59 26.14 5.08
CA VAL A 142 2.53 27.13 5.65
C VAL A 142 3.33 27.80 4.54
N GLY A 143 3.92 27.02 3.63
CA GLY A 143 4.73 27.55 2.54
C GLY A 143 3.95 28.43 1.56
N HIS A 144 2.74 28.04 1.18
CA HIS A 144 1.92 28.84 0.26
C HIS A 144 1.29 30.06 0.93
N PHE A 145 0.66 29.87 2.10
CA PHE A 145 -0.06 30.93 2.77
C PHE A 145 0.89 32.04 3.26
N LEU A 146 2.00 31.69 3.91
CA LEU A 146 2.96 32.70 4.40
C LEU A 146 3.60 33.47 3.25
N LYS A 147 3.93 32.78 2.15
CA LYS A 147 4.51 33.44 0.98
C LYS A 147 3.53 34.41 0.35
N ALA A 148 2.28 33.99 0.15
CA ALA A 148 1.22 34.85 -0.39
C ALA A 148 0.98 36.08 0.49
N GLN A 149 0.95 35.90 1.81
CA GLN A 149 0.85 37.02 2.74
C GLN A 149 2.05 37.97 2.57
N GLN A 150 3.29 37.48 2.62
CA GLN A 150 4.47 38.34 2.46
C GLN A 150 4.48 39.14 1.16
N GLU A 151 4.00 38.54 0.05
CA GLU A 151 3.84 39.24 -1.23
C GLU A 151 2.80 40.37 -1.12
N GLU A 152 1.63 40.11 -0.51
CA GLU A 152 0.57 41.10 -0.30
C GLU A 152 1.03 42.28 0.59
N TYR A 153 1.69 42.02 1.72
CA TYR A 153 2.22 43.09 2.59
C TYR A 153 3.28 43.95 1.88
N ALA A 154 4.10 43.34 1.01
CA ALA A 154 5.10 44.06 0.23
C ALA A 154 4.46 44.95 -0.84
N GLU A 155 3.40 44.46 -1.50
CA GLU A 155 2.61 45.22 -2.47
C GLU A 155 1.89 46.42 -1.81
N GLU A 156 1.40 46.25 -0.58
CA GLU A 156 0.71 47.32 0.18
C GLU A 156 1.67 48.29 0.89
N GLY A 157 2.98 48.03 0.86
CA GLY A 157 4.00 48.90 1.48
C GLY A 157 3.94 48.93 3.01
N LEU A 158 3.40 47.89 3.63
CA LEU A 158 3.29 47.75 5.08
C LEU A 158 4.59 47.22 5.68
N GLU A 159 5.01 47.73 6.85
CA GLU A 159 6.13 47.15 7.59
C GLU A 159 5.76 45.75 8.09
N TRP A 160 6.33 44.72 7.46
CA TRP A 160 6.16 43.34 7.88
C TRP A 160 7.06 43.01 9.08
N SER A 161 6.46 42.65 10.21
CA SER A 161 7.18 41.95 11.26
C SER A 161 7.28 40.48 10.89
N PHE A 162 8.50 39.96 10.67
CA PHE A 162 8.71 38.53 10.41
C PHE A 162 8.07 37.68 11.52
N VAL A 163 6.93 37.06 11.21
CA VAL A 163 6.35 36.04 12.08
C VAL A 163 7.26 34.82 11.97
N ASN A 164 7.92 34.49 13.07
CA ASN A 164 8.81 33.33 13.12
C ASN A 164 7.94 32.07 13.16
N TYR A 165 7.86 31.36 12.03
CA TYR A 165 7.14 30.09 11.96
C TYR A 165 8.09 28.93 12.22
N GLN A 166 7.56 27.87 12.82
CA GLN A 166 8.30 26.64 13.01
C GLN A 166 8.17 25.79 11.73
N ASP A 167 9.28 25.67 10.99
CA ASP A 167 9.37 24.78 9.83
C ASP A 167 9.33 23.32 10.29
N ASN A 168 8.54 22.51 9.59
CA ASN A 168 8.40 21.08 9.83
C ASN A 168 9.24 20.22 8.87
N GLN A 169 10.06 20.83 8.00
CA GLN A 169 10.91 20.11 7.06
C GLN A 169 11.78 19.04 7.74
N THR A 170 12.33 19.32 8.92
CA THR A 170 13.13 18.32 9.67
C THR A 170 12.31 17.09 10.08
N CYS A 171 11.02 17.26 10.41
CA CYS A 171 10.12 16.15 10.70
C CYS A 171 9.89 15.29 9.43
N LEU A 172 9.64 15.95 8.31
CA LEU A 172 9.45 15.28 7.02
C LEU A 172 10.72 14.56 6.56
N ASP A 173 11.90 15.17 6.71
CA ASP A 173 13.18 14.56 6.37
C ASP A 173 13.44 13.29 7.19
N ALA A 174 13.02 13.24 8.46
CA ALA A 174 13.14 12.03 9.27
C ALA A 174 12.24 10.90 8.73
N ILE A 175 11.06 11.21 8.19
CA ILE A 175 10.09 10.23 7.71
C ILE A 175 10.41 9.75 6.28
N GLU A 176 10.74 10.67 5.36
CA GLU A 176 10.90 10.40 3.91
C GLU A 176 12.24 10.85 3.30
N GLY A 177 13.15 11.42 4.09
CA GLY A 177 14.42 11.93 3.61
C GLY A 177 15.34 10.88 2.97
N ASN A 178 16.36 11.37 2.26
CA ASN A 178 17.38 10.58 1.58
C ASN A 178 18.76 10.86 2.19
N PRO A 179 19.62 9.86 2.46
CA PRO A 179 19.46 8.43 2.14
C PRO A 179 18.77 7.60 3.24
N VAL A 180 18.73 8.09 4.47
CA VAL A 180 18.21 7.36 5.62
C VAL A 180 16.98 8.08 6.16
N SER A 181 15.85 7.37 6.17
CA SER A 181 14.58 7.81 6.74
C SER A 181 13.78 6.60 7.21
N ILE A 182 12.71 6.84 7.97
CA ILE A 182 11.83 5.76 8.44
C ILE A 182 11.32 4.93 7.26
N PHE A 183 10.86 5.58 6.18
CA PHE A 183 10.37 4.88 4.99
C PHE A 183 11.47 4.15 4.23
N SER A 184 12.70 4.69 4.13
CA SER A 184 13.79 3.99 3.45
C SER A 184 14.20 2.71 4.20
N LEU A 185 14.25 2.78 5.53
CA LEU A 185 14.55 1.63 6.40
C LEU A 185 13.45 0.56 6.34
N LEU A 186 12.17 0.95 6.38
CA LEU A 186 11.04 0.02 6.24
C LEU A 186 11.07 -0.71 4.88
N ASN A 187 11.37 0.01 3.80
CA ASN A 187 11.48 -0.57 2.47
C ASN A 187 12.65 -1.57 2.37
N GLU A 188 13.80 -1.24 2.97
CA GLU A 188 14.96 -2.14 3.02
C GLU A 188 14.64 -3.44 3.76
N VAL A 189 14.01 -3.36 4.94
CA VAL A 189 13.64 -4.54 5.73
C VAL A 189 12.58 -5.39 5.01
N SER A 190 11.56 -4.76 4.43
CA SER A 190 10.53 -5.45 3.66
C SER A 190 11.12 -6.18 2.44
N SER A 191 12.04 -5.53 1.73
CA SER A 191 12.76 -6.15 0.62
C SER A 191 13.58 -7.35 1.11
N LYS A 192 14.35 -7.21 2.20
CA LYS A 192 15.14 -8.30 2.77
C LYS A 192 14.28 -9.47 3.26
N LEU A 193 13.08 -9.23 3.79
CA LEU A 193 12.13 -10.29 4.17
C LEU A 193 11.65 -11.11 2.97
N GLN A 194 11.51 -10.52 1.78
CA GLN A 194 11.25 -11.26 0.54
C GLN A 194 12.44 -12.14 0.08
N PHE A 195 13.65 -11.84 0.58
CA PHE A 195 14.90 -12.54 0.24
C PHE A 195 15.47 -13.40 1.38
N LEU A 196 14.92 -13.38 2.60
CA LEU A 196 15.39 -14.21 3.72
C LEU A 196 15.38 -15.73 3.44
N PRO A 197 14.50 -16.30 2.57
CA PRO A 197 14.64 -17.71 2.18
C PRO A 197 15.92 -18.01 1.37
N PHE A 198 16.63 -16.98 0.89
CA PHE A 198 17.85 -17.13 0.08
C PHE A 198 19.15 -17.02 0.88
N GLN A 199 19.21 -16.31 2.01
CA GLN A 199 20.47 -16.12 2.75
C GLN A 199 20.80 -17.23 3.74
N ILE A 200 19.83 -18.00 4.23
CA ILE A 200 20.10 -19.11 5.15
C ILE A 200 20.83 -20.27 4.43
N LYS A 201 20.71 -20.39 3.10
CA LYS A 201 21.42 -21.42 2.32
C LYS A 201 22.86 -21.08 1.92
N SER A 202 23.35 -19.84 2.12
CA SER A 202 24.74 -19.48 1.76
C SER A 202 25.72 -19.42 2.92
N ILE A 203 25.29 -19.72 4.15
CA ILE A 203 26.16 -19.71 5.35
C ILE A 203 26.42 -21.14 5.87
N GLN A 204 25.83 -22.17 5.25
CA GLN A 204 26.08 -23.59 5.58
C GLN A 204 26.72 -24.38 4.43
N SER A 205 27.59 -23.77 3.62
CA SER A 205 28.48 -24.49 2.69
C SER A 205 29.94 -24.22 3.00
#